data_AF-A0A9P6WW65-F1
#
_entry.id   AF-A0A9P6WW65-F1
#
_cell.length_a   1.000
_cell.length_b   1.000
_cell.length_c   1.000
_cell.angle_alpha   90.00
_cell.angle_beta   90.00
_cell.angle_gamma   90.00
#
_symmetry.space_group_name_H-M   'P 1'
#
loop_
_entity.id
_entity.type
_entity.pdbx_description
1 polymer ?
#
loop_
_entity_poly.entity_id
_entity_poly.type
_entity_poly.pdbx_seq_one_letter_code
_entity_poly.pdbx_strand_id
1 'polypeptide(L)'
;MDAPALDAQCVALVKQNLEHMPERFVTCISTLRSLVTNKVGVRYEALQVLLDLCVHPYDKMRRTSIVAVKKWNVDQEDIDARVEAYSIRVLHQLTEEAKEEEGWTEKEVVRHAELYFVLCTKKPSLLKELFSVYTQSSETVQEAIRAHIVNMIKSIGMKSSDLISLLRECPEGTESLVIRIIAILCESKPPTREIMATVESLSTERSVDVQSLEPILAGHSLNHKKQ
;
A
#
# COMPACT_ATOMS: atom_id res chain seq x y z
N MET A 1 41.58 -12.18 -8.43
CA MET A 1 40.27 -12.44 -9.06
C MET A 1 39.29 -11.46 -8.46
N ASP A 2 38.89 -10.45 -9.23
CA ASP A 2 38.05 -9.33 -8.79
C ASP A 2 36.60 -9.78 -8.54
N ALA A 3 36.32 -10.19 -7.30
CA ALA A 3 34.99 -10.59 -6.85
C ALA A 3 33.88 -9.54 -7.10
N PRO A 4 34.12 -8.21 -7.03
CA PRO A 4 33.08 -7.21 -7.29
C PRO A 4 32.60 -7.16 -8.76
N ALA A 5 33.49 -7.43 -9.72
CA ALA A 5 33.16 -7.35 -11.14
C ALA A 5 32.25 -8.51 -11.59
N LEU A 6 32.43 -9.70 -10.99
CA LEU A 6 31.61 -10.88 -11.26
C LEU A 6 30.18 -10.70 -10.71
N ASP A 7 30.05 -10.10 -9.52
CA ASP A 7 28.74 -9.89 -8.88
C ASP A 7 27.88 -8.87 -9.67
N ALA A 8 28.49 -7.81 -10.25
CA ALA A 8 27.76 -6.84 -11.09
C ALA A 8 27.28 -7.47 -12.41
N GLN A 9 28.11 -8.33 -13.03
CA GLN A 9 27.72 -9.12 -14.20
C GLN A 9 26.54 -10.05 -13.89
N CYS A 10 26.43 -10.57 -12.66
CA CYS A 10 25.28 -11.40 -12.27
C CYS A 10 23.95 -10.62 -12.31
N VAL A 11 23.90 -9.39 -11.82
CA VAL A 11 22.66 -8.57 -11.86
C VAL A 11 22.28 -8.27 -13.31
N ALA A 12 23.25 -7.90 -14.14
CA ALA A 12 23.02 -7.67 -15.57
C ALA A 12 22.47 -8.91 -16.28
N LEU A 13 23.02 -10.10 -15.99
CA LEU A 13 22.52 -11.35 -16.56
C LEU A 13 21.10 -11.68 -16.10
N VAL A 14 20.75 -11.37 -14.84
CA VAL A 14 19.37 -11.56 -14.36
C VAL A 14 18.40 -10.62 -15.08
N LYS A 15 18.77 -9.34 -15.28
CA LYS A 15 17.97 -8.39 -16.08
C LYS A 15 17.74 -8.92 -17.49
N GLN A 16 18.80 -9.36 -18.16
CA GLN A 16 18.72 -9.95 -19.50
C GLN A 16 17.81 -11.19 -19.55
N ASN A 17 17.85 -12.05 -18.53
CA ASN A 17 16.96 -13.20 -18.44
C ASN A 17 15.50 -12.81 -18.23
N LEU A 18 15.22 -11.76 -17.44
CA LEU A 18 13.86 -11.25 -17.27
C LEU A 18 13.28 -10.70 -18.59
N GLU A 19 14.12 -10.08 -19.43
CA GLU A 19 13.73 -9.55 -20.73
C GLU A 19 13.52 -10.64 -21.78
N HIS A 20 14.42 -11.61 -21.88
CA HIS A 20 14.39 -12.63 -22.93
C HIS A 20 13.61 -13.91 -22.56
N MET A 21 13.46 -14.19 -21.26
CA MET A 21 12.80 -15.39 -20.74
C MET A 21 11.86 -15.02 -19.58
N PRO A 22 10.81 -14.21 -19.84
CA PRO A 22 9.92 -13.69 -18.81
C PRO A 22 9.20 -14.78 -18.02
N GLU A 23 9.07 -16.01 -18.55
CA GLU A 23 8.53 -17.17 -17.84
C GLU A 23 9.42 -17.64 -16.67
N ARG A 24 10.72 -17.30 -16.69
CA ARG A 24 11.70 -17.65 -15.64
C ARG A 24 11.78 -16.63 -14.51
N PHE A 25 10.86 -15.67 -14.47
CA PHE A 25 10.87 -14.56 -13.51
C PHE A 25 10.93 -15.02 -12.05
N VAL A 26 10.33 -16.15 -11.70
CA VAL A 26 10.35 -16.67 -10.32
C VAL A 26 11.78 -16.97 -9.87
N THR A 27 12.57 -17.65 -10.70
CA THR A 27 13.97 -17.95 -10.41
C THR A 27 14.79 -16.67 -10.36
N CYS A 28 14.56 -15.74 -11.29
CA CYS A 28 15.24 -14.45 -11.32
C CYS A 28 14.99 -13.63 -10.04
N ILE A 29 13.74 -13.55 -9.59
CA ILE A 29 13.36 -12.88 -8.34
C ILE A 29 14.02 -13.56 -7.13
N SER A 30 14.04 -14.89 -7.08
CA SER A 30 14.71 -15.65 -6.02
C SER A 30 16.21 -15.35 -5.98
N THR A 31 16.87 -15.31 -7.15
CA THR A 31 18.28 -14.95 -7.28
C THR A 31 18.53 -13.52 -6.82
N LEU A 32 17.75 -12.54 -7.28
CA LEU A 32 17.88 -11.14 -6.85
C LEU A 32 17.72 -11.02 -5.33
N ARG A 33 16.72 -11.70 -4.75
CA ARG A 33 16.51 -11.71 -3.30
C ARG A 33 17.73 -12.25 -2.55
N SER A 34 18.35 -13.32 -3.07
CA SER A 34 19.58 -13.86 -2.50
C SER A 34 20.76 -12.88 -2.59
N LEU A 35 20.90 -12.16 -3.72
CA LEU A 35 21.91 -11.12 -3.88
C LEU A 35 21.72 -9.96 -2.88
N VAL A 36 20.47 -9.51 -2.69
CA VAL A 36 20.16 -8.47 -1.68
C VAL A 36 20.63 -8.91 -0.29
N THR A 37 20.25 -10.12 0.15
CA THR A 37 20.60 -10.65 1.47
C THR A 37 22.11 -10.84 1.64
N ASN A 38 22.75 -11.49 0.66
CA ASN A 38 24.06 -12.11 0.87
C ASN A 38 25.23 -11.32 0.26
N LYS A 39 24.98 -10.32 -0.60
CA LYS A 39 26.03 -9.66 -1.39
C LYS A 39 26.03 -8.15 -1.21
N VAL A 40 26.82 -7.66 -0.26
CA VAL A 40 26.94 -6.22 0.06
C VAL A 40 27.28 -5.37 -1.16
N GLY A 41 28.15 -5.85 -2.06
CA GLY A 41 28.60 -5.06 -3.22
C GLY A 41 27.51 -4.75 -4.25
N VAL A 42 26.48 -5.60 -4.37
CA VAL A 42 25.44 -5.48 -5.41
C VAL A 42 24.01 -5.44 -4.88
N ARG A 43 23.83 -5.49 -3.55
CA ARG A 43 22.48 -5.57 -2.95
C ARG A 43 21.56 -4.44 -3.37
N TYR A 44 22.06 -3.21 -3.48
CA TYR A 44 21.22 -2.07 -3.85
C TYR A 44 20.83 -2.11 -5.32
N GLU A 45 21.73 -2.58 -6.19
CA GLU A 45 21.40 -2.78 -7.61
C GLU A 45 20.38 -3.90 -7.78
N ALA A 46 20.59 -5.04 -7.11
CA ALA A 46 19.65 -6.16 -7.11
C ALA A 46 18.28 -5.77 -6.51
N LEU A 47 18.28 -4.99 -5.43
CA LEU A 47 17.07 -4.45 -4.82
C LEU A 47 16.34 -3.54 -5.80
N GLN A 48 17.04 -2.66 -6.50
CA GLN A 48 16.42 -1.76 -7.48
C GLN A 48 15.69 -2.55 -8.56
N VAL A 49 16.27 -3.63 -9.09
CA VAL A 49 15.58 -4.51 -10.04
C VAL A 49 14.31 -5.11 -9.44
N LEU A 50 14.37 -5.62 -8.20
CA LEU A 50 13.17 -6.16 -7.53
C LEU A 50 12.08 -5.10 -7.35
N LEU A 51 12.46 -3.88 -7.02
CA LEU A 51 11.55 -2.75 -6.83
C LEU A 51 10.89 -2.32 -8.15
N ASP A 52 11.65 -2.28 -9.25
CA ASP A 52 11.11 -2.01 -10.59
C ASP A 52 10.10 -3.10 -10.99
N LEU A 53 10.36 -4.35 -10.63
CA LEU A 53 9.41 -5.44 -10.85
C LEU A 53 8.13 -5.30 -9.99
N CYS A 54 8.16 -4.57 -8.86
CA CYS A 54 6.99 -4.33 -8.02
C CYS A 54 5.97 -3.38 -8.65
N VAL A 55 6.28 -2.77 -9.79
CA VAL A 55 5.35 -1.96 -10.60
C VAL A 55 5.20 -2.53 -12.03
N HIS A 56 5.56 -3.79 -12.24
CA HIS A 56 5.52 -4.41 -13.56
C HIS A 56 4.06 -4.64 -14.04
N PRO A 57 3.74 -4.45 -15.34
CA PRO A 57 2.38 -4.64 -15.87
C PRO A 57 1.87 -6.08 -15.79
N TYR A 58 2.77 -7.07 -15.71
CA TYR A 58 2.42 -8.48 -15.51
C TYR A 58 2.19 -8.80 -14.03
N ASP A 59 0.92 -9.00 -13.65
CA ASP A 59 0.46 -9.21 -12.27
C ASP A 59 1.21 -10.28 -11.49
N LYS A 60 1.47 -11.45 -12.10
CA LYS A 60 2.10 -12.57 -11.40
C LYS A 60 3.54 -12.22 -11.02
N MET A 61 4.27 -11.56 -11.91
CA MET A 61 5.62 -11.09 -11.67
C MET A 61 5.62 -10.00 -10.60
N ARG A 62 4.73 -9.01 -10.73
CA ARG A 62 4.58 -7.91 -9.76
C ARG A 62 4.33 -8.41 -8.35
N ARG A 63 3.31 -9.24 -8.16
CA ARG A 63 2.94 -9.81 -6.85
C ARG A 63 4.03 -10.70 -6.26
N THR A 64 4.74 -11.46 -7.10
CA THR A 64 5.87 -12.28 -6.64
C THR A 64 7.02 -11.41 -6.15
N SER A 65 7.31 -10.31 -6.83
CA SER A 65 8.33 -9.34 -6.41
C SER A 65 7.94 -8.62 -5.12
N ILE A 66 6.67 -8.19 -4.98
CA ILE A 66 6.15 -7.59 -3.74
C ILE A 66 6.33 -8.57 -2.57
N VAL A 67 6.03 -9.86 -2.77
CA VAL A 67 6.25 -10.89 -1.73
C VAL A 67 7.73 -11.04 -1.38
N ALA A 68 8.64 -10.85 -2.34
CA ALA A 68 10.08 -10.94 -2.10
C ALA A 68 10.64 -9.74 -1.31
N VAL A 69 10.06 -8.54 -1.44
CA VAL A 69 10.58 -7.31 -0.81
C VAL A 69 9.80 -6.83 0.41
N LYS A 70 8.56 -7.31 0.63
CA LYS A 70 7.69 -6.82 1.73
C LYS A 70 8.17 -7.11 3.16
N LYS A 71 9.26 -7.86 3.34
CA LYS A 71 9.78 -8.19 4.66
C LYS A 71 11.26 -8.59 4.60
N TRP A 72 12.10 -7.77 5.21
CA TRP A 72 13.47 -8.13 5.58
C TRP A 72 13.56 -8.34 7.10
N ASN A 73 14.58 -9.08 7.53
CA ASN A 73 14.75 -9.47 8.93
C ASN A 73 15.56 -8.41 9.70
N VAL A 74 15.72 -8.61 11.02
CA VAL A 74 16.69 -7.89 11.86
C VAL A 74 18.04 -7.83 11.13
N ASP A 75 18.68 -6.66 11.10
CA ASP A 75 19.94 -6.33 10.38
C ASP A 75 19.82 -5.89 8.91
N GLN A 76 18.63 -5.54 8.42
CA GLN A 76 18.42 -4.98 7.06
C GLN A 76 17.53 -3.72 7.05
N GLU A 77 17.63 -2.88 8.09
CA GLU A 77 16.83 -1.65 8.22
C GLU A 77 17.05 -0.69 7.05
N ASP A 78 18.26 -0.66 6.49
CA ASP A 78 18.59 0.15 5.31
C ASP A 78 17.84 -0.32 4.05
N ILE A 79 17.61 -1.62 3.91
CA ILE A 79 16.82 -2.20 2.81
C ILE A 79 15.34 -1.89 3.02
N ASP A 80 14.82 -2.09 4.23
CA ASP A 80 13.42 -1.76 4.53
C ASP A 80 13.12 -0.28 4.28
N ALA A 81 14.02 0.62 4.71
CA ALA A 81 13.90 2.07 4.44
C ALA A 81 13.89 2.38 2.94
N ARG A 82 14.69 1.69 2.13
CA ARG A 82 14.70 1.86 0.66
C ARG A 82 13.43 1.33 0.00
N VAL A 83 12.90 0.20 0.46
CA VAL A 83 11.62 -0.36 -0.02
C VAL A 83 10.48 0.61 0.32
N GLU A 84 10.45 1.14 1.54
CA GLU A 84 9.49 2.14 1.99
C GLU A 84 9.57 3.41 1.13
N ALA A 85 10.77 4.01 1.00
CA ALA A 85 10.99 5.22 0.20
C ALA A 85 10.62 5.02 -1.29
N TYR A 86 10.92 3.86 -1.87
CA TYR A 86 10.51 3.51 -3.23
C TYR A 86 8.98 3.48 -3.35
N SER A 87 8.31 2.77 -2.43
CA SER A 87 6.85 2.63 -2.49
C SER A 87 6.12 3.96 -2.32
N ILE A 88 6.61 4.85 -1.45
CA ILE A 88 6.10 6.21 -1.27
C ILE A 88 6.29 7.00 -2.57
N ARG A 89 7.49 6.99 -3.16
CA ARG A 89 7.76 7.70 -4.41
C ARG A 89 6.84 7.25 -5.54
N VAL A 90 6.64 5.95 -5.70
CA VAL A 90 5.75 5.40 -6.72
C VAL A 90 4.29 5.79 -6.46
N LEU A 91 3.83 5.75 -5.20
CA LEU A 91 2.49 6.20 -4.83
C LEU A 91 2.27 7.68 -5.20
N HIS A 92 3.26 8.54 -4.90
CA HIS A 92 3.19 9.97 -5.20
C HIS A 92 3.14 10.28 -6.71
N GLN A 93 3.54 9.37 -7.59
CA GLN A 93 3.34 9.56 -9.04
C GLN A 93 1.86 9.70 -9.39
N LEU A 94 0.95 9.15 -8.59
CA LEU A 94 -0.50 9.25 -8.79
C LEU A 94 -1.08 10.66 -8.54
N THR A 95 -0.29 11.60 -8.03
CA THR A 95 -0.68 13.01 -7.93
C THR A 95 -0.29 13.81 -9.17
N GLU A 96 0.61 13.26 -10.00
CA GLU A 96 1.03 13.87 -11.26
C GLU A 96 -0.01 13.64 -12.36
N GLU A 97 0.01 14.50 -13.39
CA GLU A 97 -0.72 14.24 -14.63
C GLU A 97 -0.21 12.92 -15.23
N ALA A 98 -1.14 12.05 -15.62
CA ALA A 98 -0.76 10.76 -16.20
C ALA A 98 0.06 11.00 -17.47
N LYS A 99 1.09 10.17 -17.68
CA LYS A 99 1.95 10.24 -18.87
C LYS A 99 1.22 9.86 -20.16
N GLU A 100 0.04 9.25 -20.03
CA GLU A 100 -0.79 8.78 -21.14
C GLU A 100 -1.91 9.79 -21.42
N GLU A 101 -2.26 9.97 -22.70
CA GLU A 101 -3.33 10.89 -23.13
C GLU A 101 -4.69 10.60 -22.48
N GLU A 102 -4.90 9.36 -21.99
CA GLU A 102 -6.16 8.89 -21.40
C GLU A 102 -6.22 9.02 -19.87
N GLY A 103 -5.19 9.55 -19.20
CA GLY A 103 -5.20 9.68 -17.74
C GLY A 103 -4.83 8.38 -17.01
N TRP A 104 -5.00 8.37 -15.68
CA TRP A 104 -4.75 7.19 -14.85
C TRP A 104 -5.88 6.17 -14.99
N THR A 105 -5.58 4.94 -15.41
CA THR A 105 -6.55 3.84 -15.36
C THR A 105 -6.54 3.16 -13.99
N GLU A 106 -7.65 2.52 -13.60
CA GLU A 106 -7.74 1.76 -12.34
C GLU A 106 -6.59 0.72 -12.22
N LYS A 107 -6.28 0.02 -13.30
CA LYS A 107 -5.19 -0.96 -13.35
C LYS A 107 -3.83 -0.31 -13.06
N GLU A 108 -3.58 0.86 -13.62
CA GLU A 108 -2.34 1.61 -13.40
C GLU A 108 -2.26 2.14 -11.96
N VAL A 109 -3.36 2.65 -11.40
CA VAL A 109 -3.42 3.06 -9.99
C VAL A 109 -3.06 1.89 -9.07
N VAL A 110 -3.68 0.73 -9.28
CA VAL A 110 -3.36 -0.48 -8.50
C VAL A 110 -1.89 -0.87 -8.66
N ARG A 111 -1.36 -0.84 -9.88
CA ARG A 111 0.04 -1.18 -10.17
C ARG A 111 1.02 -0.31 -9.37
N HIS A 112 0.73 0.97 -9.20
CA HIS A 112 1.58 1.91 -8.46
C HIS A 112 1.33 1.86 -6.93
N ALA A 113 0.13 1.48 -6.49
CA ALA A 113 -0.23 1.44 -5.07
C ALA A 113 0.00 0.07 -4.38
N GLU A 114 0.10 -1.05 -5.11
CA GLU A 114 0.02 -2.41 -4.54
C GLU A 114 1.13 -2.70 -3.52
N LEU A 115 2.38 -2.32 -3.81
CA LEU A 115 3.48 -2.47 -2.85
C LEU A 115 3.21 -1.64 -1.59
N TYR A 116 2.80 -0.39 -1.78
CA TYR A 116 2.51 0.55 -0.70
C TYR A 116 1.42 0.02 0.25
N PHE A 117 0.31 -0.47 -0.30
CA PHE A 117 -0.77 -1.08 0.48
C PHE A 117 -0.30 -2.26 1.32
N VAL A 118 0.58 -3.10 0.77
CA VAL A 118 1.15 -4.23 1.52
C VAL A 118 1.99 -3.73 2.69
N LEU A 119 2.79 -2.67 2.52
CA LEU A 119 3.60 -2.11 3.60
C LEU A 119 2.75 -1.48 4.71
N CYS A 120 1.64 -0.80 4.37
CA CYS A 120 0.71 -0.27 5.37
C CYS A 120 0.12 -1.35 6.28
N THR A 121 -0.04 -2.60 5.82
CA THR A 121 -0.47 -3.71 6.70
C THR A 121 0.55 -4.08 7.77
N LYS A 122 1.82 -3.67 7.60
CA LYS A 122 2.93 -3.92 8.52
C LYS A 122 3.23 -2.71 9.38
N LYS A 123 3.14 -1.53 8.79
CA LYS A 123 3.40 -0.24 9.43
C LYS A 123 2.22 0.70 9.16
N PRO A 124 1.13 0.61 9.94
CA PRO A 124 -0.08 1.40 9.72
C PRO A 124 0.16 2.91 9.73
N SER A 125 1.18 3.40 10.44
CA SER A 125 1.61 4.80 10.40
C SER A 125 1.94 5.34 9.00
N LEU A 126 2.19 4.47 8.02
CA LEU A 126 2.38 4.87 6.62
C LEU A 126 1.09 5.45 6.03
N LEU A 127 -0.10 5.05 6.47
CA LEU A 127 -1.36 5.52 5.91
C LEU A 127 -1.47 7.05 5.80
N LYS A 128 -0.75 7.83 6.63
CA LYS A 128 -0.64 9.29 6.49
C LYS A 128 -0.33 9.76 5.05
N GLU A 129 0.60 9.10 4.35
CA GLU A 129 0.97 9.50 2.98
C GLU A 129 -0.15 9.17 2.00
N LEU A 130 -0.93 8.11 2.25
CA LEU A 130 -2.08 7.77 1.41
C LEU A 130 -3.14 8.86 1.47
N PHE A 131 -3.43 9.41 2.67
CA PHE A 131 -4.35 10.52 2.82
C PHE A 131 -3.85 11.77 2.07
N SER A 132 -2.54 12.05 2.14
CA SER A 132 -1.92 13.15 1.40
C SER A 132 -2.00 12.97 -0.11
N VAL A 133 -1.73 11.77 -0.63
CA VAL A 133 -1.84 11.48 -2.08
C VAL A 133 -3.29 11.56 -2.52
N TYR A 134 -4.20 11.00 -1.73
CA TYR A 134 -5.63 10.99 -2.02
C TYR A 134 -6.19 12.40 -2.28
N THR A 135 -5.87 13.38 -1.45
CA THR A 135 -6.38 14.76 -1.60
C THR A 135 -5.79 15.50 -2.80
N GLN A 136 -4.62 15.09 -3.28
CA GLN A 136 -3.93 15.71 -4.43
C GLN A 136 -4.21 15.00 -5.75
N SER A 137 -4.80 13.82 -5.70
CA SER A 137 -5.07 12.99 -6.87
C SER A 137 -6.43 13.31 -7.52
N SER A 138 -6.55 12.98 -8.81
CA SER A 138 -7.81 13.11 -9.56
C SER A 138 -8.90 12.17 -9.04
N GLU A 139 -10.17 12.47 -9.35
CA GLU A 139 -11.32 11.64 -8.92
C GLU A 139 -11.18 10.17 -9.37
N THR A 140 -10.64 9.92 -10.57
CA THR A 140 -10.39 8.57 -11.07
C THR A 140 -9.41 7.79 -10.19
N VAL A 141 -8.34 8.45 -9.74
CA VAL A 141 -7.36 7.85 -8.84
C VAL A 141 -7.97 7.65 -7.45
N GLN A 142 -8.70 8.64 -6.93
CA GLN A 142 -9.40 8.55 -5.67
C GLN A 142 -10.38 7.36 -5.63
N GLU A 143 -11.16 7.17 -6.69
CA GLU A 143 -12.09 6.05 -6.79
C GLU A 143 -11.37 4.70 -6.82
N ALA A 144 -10.31 4.58 -7.62
CA ALA A 144 -9.49 3.37 -7.65
C ALA A 144 -8.85 3.07 -6.27
N ILE A 145 -8.36 4.08 -5.55
CA ILE A 145 -7.88 3.90 -4.17
C ILE A 145 -9.01 3.37 -3.27
N ARG A 146 -10.19 4.02 -3.25
CA ARG A 146 -11.35 3.59 -2.44
C ARG A 146 -11.77 2.14 -2.74
N ALA A 147 -11.66 1.71 -4.00
CA ALA A 147 -12.00 0.36 -4.43
C ALA A 147 -11.00 -0.69 -3.91
N HIS A 148 -9.70 -0.39 -3.89
CA HIS A 148 -8.64 -1.39 -3.68
C HIS A 148 -8.02 -1.44 -2.28
N ILE A 149 -8.35 -0.50 -1.39
CA ILE A 149 -7.84 -0.49 0.00
C ILE A 149 -8.42 -1.59 0.90
N VAL A 150 -9.46 -2.32 0.46
CA VAL A 150 -10.28 -3.23 1.30
C VAL A 150 -9.43 -4.23 2.09
N ASN A 151 -8.55 -4.96 1.42
CA ASN A 151 -7.72 -5.98 2.06
C ASN A 151 -6.70 -5.38 3.04
N MET A 152 -6.15 -4.21 2.71
CA MET A 152 -5.22 -3.49 3.57
C MET A 152 -5.91 -3.06 4.86
N ILE A 153 -7.07 -2.39 4.77
CA ILE A 153 -7.83 -1.92 5.92
C ILE A 153 -8.33 -3.10 6.78
N LYS A 154 -8.82 -4.19 6.18
CA LYS A 154 -9.19 -5.41 6.91
C LYS A 154 -8.01 -6.01 7.67
N SER A 155 -6.81 -5.98 7.09
CA SER A 155 -5.59 -6.48 7.74
C SER A 155 -5.13 -5.59 8.90
N ILE A 156 -5.31 -4.27 8.81
CA ILE A 156 -4.94 -3.31 9.87
C ILE A 156 -5.95 -3.41 11.03
N GLY A 157 -7.24 -3.36 10.71
CA GLY A 157 -8.34 -3.56 11.64
C GLY A 157 -8.59 -2.42 12.63
N MET A 158 -9.73 -2.50 13.33
CA MET A 158 -10.26 -1.45 14.21
C MET A 158 -9.45 -1.20 15.49
N LYS A 159 -8.46 -2.05 15.81
CA LYS A 159 -7.64 -1.91 17.03
C LYS A 159 -6.35 -1.14 16.78
N SER A 160 -6.06 -0.76 15.54
CA SER A 160 -4.86 0.01 15.21
C SER A 160 -5.01 1.44 15.74
N SER A 161 -4.13 1.81 16.69
CA SER A 161 -4.05 3.17 17.21
C SER A 161 -3.69 4.19 16.13
N ASP A 162 -2.78 3.83 15.22
CA ASP A 162 -2.37 4.67 14.10
C ASP A 162 -3.56 4.99 13.20
N LEU A 163 -4.35 3.96 12.83
CA LEU A 163 -5.53 4.13 11.99
C LEU A 163 -6.57 5.03 12.66
N ILE A 164 -6.88 4.78 13.94
CA ILE A 164 -7.85 5.59 14.68
C ILE A 164 -7.38 7.05 14.75
N SER A 165 -6.10 7.28 15.03
CA SER A 165 -5.54 8.64 15.12
C SER A 165 -5.66 9.37 13.78
N LEU A 166 -5.32 8.69 12.68
CA LEU A 166 -5.46 9.24 11.33
C LEU A 166 -6.91 9.53 10.94
N LEU A 167 -7.87 8.73 11.38
CA LEU A 167 -9.29 9.01 11.12
C LEU A 167 -9.81 10.24 11.87
N ARG A 168 -9.23 10.57 13.04
CA ARG A 168 -9.58 11.77 13.81
C ARG A 168 -8.91 13.02 13.26
N GLU A 169 -7.67 12.89 12.82
CA GLU A 169 -6.82 13.98 12.33
C GLU A 169 -6.79 14.07 10.80
N CYS A 170 -7.76 13.46 10.11
CA CYS A 170 -7.69 13.36 8.65
C CYS A 170 -7.79 14.74 7.97
N PRO A 171 -7.06 15.00 6.86
CA PRO A 171 -7.16 16.27 6.14
C PRO A 171 -8.57 16.54 5.58
N GLU A 172 -8.86 17.79 5.23
CA GLU A 172 -10.03 18.14 4.42
C GLU A 172 -9.92 17.48 3.04
N GLY A 173 -11.06 17.05 2.47
CA GLY A 173 -11.10 16.35 1.18
C GLY A 173 -10.90 14.83 1.27
N THR A 174 -10.81 14.27 2.48
CA THR A 174 -10.66 12.83 2.71
C THR A 174 -11.93 12.15 3.22
N GLU A 175 -13.05 12.87 3.26
CA GLU A 175 -14.30 12.44 3.87
C GLU A 175 -14.81 11.13 3.25
N SER A 176 -14.81 11.05 1.93
CA SER A 176 -15.24 9.86 1.19
C SER A 176 -14.31 8.64 1.43
N LEU A 177 -13.00 8.87 1.57
CA LEU A 177 -12.03 7.84 1.96
C LEU A 177 -12.27 7.35 3.38
N VAL A 178 -12.50 8.27 4.33
CA VAL A 178 -12.77 7.96 5.74
C VAL A 178 -14.05 7.14 5.90
N ILE A 179 -15.13 7.57 5.24
CA ILE A 179 -16.39 6.81 5.19
C ILE A 179 -16.13 5.41 4.66
N ARG A 180 -15.37 5.28 3.56
CA ARG A 180 -15.03 3.97 2.98
C ARG A 180 -14.25 3.10 3.95
N ILE A 181 -13.25 3.66 4.65
CA ILE A 181 -12.46 2.93 5.66
C ILE A 181 -13.36 2.43 6.79
N ILE A 182 -14.22 3.28 7.35
CA ILE A 182 -15.13 2.90 8.45
C ILE A 182 -16.10 1.81 7.98
N ALA A 183 -16.67 1.94 6.78
CA ALA A 183 -17.53 0.91 6.20
C ALA A 183 -16.81 -0.44 6.09
N ILE A 184 -15.56 -0.47 5.60
CA ILE A 184 -14.75 -1.71 5.51
C ILE A 184 -14.52 -2.32 6.89
N LEU A 185 -14.21 -1.49 7.90
CA LEU A 185 -13.96 -1.95 9.26
C LEU A 185 -15.20 -2.59 9.89
N CYS A 186 -16.38 -2.04 9.61
CA CYS A 186 -17.65 -2.47 10.20
C CYS A 186 -18.41 -3.52 9.38
N GLU A 187 -17.95 -3.88 8.18
CA GLU A 187 -18.66 -4.81 7.28
C GLU A 187 -18.92 -6.20 7.91
N SER A 188 -18.02 -6.69 8.75
CA SER A 188 -18.08 -8.06 9.29
C SER A 188 -18.03 -8.14 10.81
N LYS A 189 -17.85 -7.02 11.50
CA LYS A 189 -17.66 -6.96 12.96
C LYS A 189 -18.31 -5.70 13.51
N PRO A 190 -18.90 -5.75 14.72
CA PRO A 190 -19.45 -4.56 15.34
C PRO A 190 -18.38 -3.49 15.55
N PRO A 191 -18.73 -2.19 15.39
CA PRO A 191 -17.82 -1.08 15.62
C PRO A 191 -17.34 -1.08 17.08
N THR A 192 -16.06 -0.76 17.30
CA THR A 192 -15.55 -0.54 18.66
C THR A 192 -16.00 0.82 19.19
N ARG A 193 -15.84 1.03 20.50
CA ARG A 193 -16.14 2.34 21.11
C ARG A 193 -15.33 3.47 20.49
N GLU A 194 -14.08 3.21 20.13
CA GLU A 194 -13.22 4.20 19.47
C GLU A 194 -13.72 4.56 18.06
N ILE A 195 -14.23 3.59 17.30
CA ILE A 195 -14.83 3.83 15.98
C ILE A 195 -16.11 4.65 16.13
N MET A 196 -16.99 4.28 17.06
CA MET A 196 -18.21 5.05 17.34
C MET A 196 -17.90 6.49 17.72
N ALA A 197 -16.92 6.71 18.60
CA ALA A 197 -16.48 8.04 19.00
C ALA A 197 -15.91 8.85 17.83
N THR A 198 -15.18 8.22 16.89
CA THR A 198 -14.66 8.96 15.74
C THR A 198 -15.75 9.27 14.71
N VAL A 199 -16.74 8.39 14.51
CA VAL A 199 -17.93 8.70 13.69
C VAL A 199 -18.70 9.88 14.26
N GLU A 200 -18.88 9.94 15.57
CA GLU A 200 -19.57 11.04 16.26
C GLU A 200 -18.82 12.37 16.11
N SER A 201 -17.50 12.38 16.30
CA SER A 201 -16.65 13.57 16.07
C SER A 201 -16.69 14.02 14.61
N LEU A 202 -16.60 13.09 13.64
CA LEU A 202 -16.71 13.41 12.21
C LEU A 202 -18.05 14.06 11.86
N SER A 203 -19.15 13.59 12.45
CA SER A 203 -20.48 14.13 12.21
C SER A 203 -20.70 15.49 12.88
N THR A 204 -20.30 15.63 14.15
CA THR A 204 -20.61 16.81 14.96
C THR A 204 -19.61 17.95 14.79
N GLU A 205 -18.30 17.64 14.76
CA GLU A 205 -17.23 18.64 14.73
C GLU A 205 -16.85 19.01 13.29
N ARG A 206 -16.99 18.06 12.35
CA ARG A 206 -16.55 18.23 10.95
C ARG A 206 -17.67 18.26 9.92
N SER A 207 -18.92 18.11 10.34
CA SER A 207 -20.10 18.12 9.45
C SER A 207 -19.99 17.12 8.28
N VAL A 208 -19.29 16.00 8.47
CA VAL A 208 -19.19 14.94 7.47
C VAL A 208 -20.52 14.18 7.41
N ASP A 209 -21.04 14.00 6.21
CA ASP A 209 -22.24 13.20 6.00
C ASP A 209 -21.93 11.71 6.18
N VAL A 210 -22.34 11.17 7.33
CA VAL A 210 -22.16 9.76 7.70
C VAL A 210 -23.42 8.92 7.50
N GLN A 211 -24.46 9.44 6.82
CA GLN A 211 -25.73 8.71 6.61
C GLN A 211 -25.52 7.36 5.93
N SER A 212 -24.54 7.25 5.01
CA SER A 212 -24.21 6.00 4.35
C SER A 212 -23.68 4.92 5.31
N LEU A 213 -23.21 5.30 6.50
CA LEU A 213 -22.74 4.37 7.53
C LEU A 213 -23.87 3.88 8.45
N GLU A 214 -25.01 4.58 8.50
CA GLU A 214 -26.12 4.25 9.41
C GLU A 214 -26.61 2.80 9.28
N PRO A 215 -26.82 2.21 8.08
CA PRO A 215 -27.27 0.82 7.98
C PRO A 215 -26.27 -0.17 8.57
N ILE A 216 -24.97 0.12 8.41
CA ILE A 216 -23.87 -0.71 8.89
C ILE A 216 -23.76 -0.60 10.41
N LEU A 217 -23.90 0.61 10.96
CA LEU A 217 -23.79 0.87 12.40
C LEU A 217 -25.06 0.46 13.17
N ALA A 218 -26.24 0.66 12.60
CA ALA A 218 -27.53 0.31 13.20
C ALA A 218 -27.70 -1.21 13.35
N GLY A 219 -27.18 -2.01 12.41
CA GLY A 219 -27.12 -3.46 12.51
C GLY A 219 -26.35 -3.97 13.75
N HIS A 220 -25.54 -3.11 14.37
CA HIS A 220 -24.76 -3.41 15.56
C HIS A 220 -25.19 -2.64 16.82
N SER A 221 -26.14 -1.70 16.71
CA SER A 221 -26.66 -0.89 17.82
C SER A 221 -27.75 -1.60 18.67
N LEU A 222 -27.98 -2.91 18.46
CA LEU A 222 -29.04 -3.67 19.14
C LEU A 222 -28.65 -4.28 20.50
N ASN A 223 -27.81 -3.65 21.33
CA ASN A 223 -27.59 -4.15 22.70
C ASN A 223 -27.24 -3.14 23.80
N HIS A 224 -27.55 -1.85 23.62
CA HIS A 224 -27.48 -0.89 24.73
C HIS A 224 -28.71 0.01 24.75
N LYS A 225 -29.90 -0.58 24.98
CA LYS A 225 -31.09 0.09 25.53
C LYS A 225 -32.21 -0.92 25.75
N LYS A 226 -32.14 -1.72 26.81
CA LYS A 226 -33.33 -2.18 27.56
C LYS A 226 -32.95 -2.35 29.03
N GLN A 227 -33.52 -1.43 29.82
CA GLN A 227 -33.84 -1.48 31.26
C GLN A 227 -32.73 -1.85 32.26
#